data_AF-A0A5K0UTD4-F1
#
_entry.id   AF-A0A5K0UTD4-F1
#
_cell.length_a   1.000
_cell.length_b   1.000
_cell.length_c   1.000
_cell.angle_alpha   90.00
_cell.angle_beta   90.00
_cell.angle_gamma   90.00
#
_symmetry.space_group_name_H-M   'P 1'
#
loop_
_entity.id
_entity.type
_entity.pdbx_description
1 polymer ?
#
loop_
_entity_poly.entity_id
_entity_poly.type
_entity_poly.pdbx_seq_one_letter_code
_entity_poly.pdbx_strand_id
1 'polypeptide(L)' 'AIANNCNQLQSLNLGWCEEVGDVGVTSLARGCPDLRALDLCGCVLIT' A
#
# COMPACT_ATOMS: atom_id res chain seq x y z
N ALA A 1 -2.51 11.62 3.37
CA ALA A 1 -3.27 10.37 3.42
C ALA A 1 -3.72 10.01 2.01
N ILE A 2 -3.04 9.05 1.37
CA ILE A 2 -3.29 8.68 -0.05
C ILE A 2 -4.52 7.75 -0.18
N ALA A 3 -4.96 7.13 0.91
CA ALA A 3 -5.93 6.03 0.88
C ALA A 3 -7.41 6.45 0.95
N ASN A 4 -7.79 7.70 1.21
CA ASN A 4 -9.19 8.00 1.58
C ASN A 4 -10.22 8.05 0.44
N ASN A 5 -9.89 7.71 -0.81
CA ASN A 5 -10.88 7.68 -1.89
C ASN A 5 -10.44 6.89 -3.14
N CYS A 6 -9.50 5.96 -3.00
CA CYS A 6 -8.90 5.24 -4.12
C CYS A 6 -9.65 3.94 -4.41
N ASN A 7 -10.97 4.04 -4.60
CA ASN A 7 -11.85 2.88 -4.84
C ASN A 7 -11.65 2.22 -6.21
N GLN A 8 -10.84 2.81 -7.10
CA GLN A 8 -10.53 2.22 -8.41
C GLN A 8 -9.06 1.81 -8.53
N LEU A 9 -8.29 1.98 -7.44
CA LEU A 9 -6.87 1.68 -7.45
C LEU A 9 -6.68 0.17 -7.36
N GLN A 10 -6.40 -0.46 -8.50
CA GLN A 10 -6.23 -1.91 -8.60
C GLN A 10 -4.79 -2.36 -8.44
N SER A 11 -3.83 -1.50 -8.80
CA SER A 11 -2.40 -1.79 -8.71
C SER A 11 -1.67 -0.60 -8.12
N LEU A 12 -0.79 -0.85 -7.15
CA LEU A 12 0.05 0.15 -6.53
C LEU A 12 1.46 -0.39 -6.35
N ASN A 13 2.47 0.40 -6.71
CA ASN A 13 3.87 0.07 -6.49
C ASN A 13 4.44 1.00 -5.41
N LEU A 14 4.90 0.41 -4.31
CA LEU A 14 5.60 1.07 -3.22
C LEU A 14 7.00 0.45 -3.00
N GLY A 15 7.55 -0.21 -4.01
CA GLY A 15 8.87 -0.80 -3.95
C GLY A 15 9.92 0.22 -3.50
N TRP A 16 10.83 -0.24 -2.65
CA TRP A 16 11.93 0.53 -2.06
C TRP A 16 11.48 1.73 -1.21
N CYS A 17 10.21 1.78 -0.78
CA CYS A 17 9.79 2.72 0.24
C CYS A 17 10.17 2.21 1.63
N GLU A 18 11.31 2.70 2.13
CA GLU A 18 11.81 2.37 3.46
C GLU A 18 10.91 2.86 4.60
N GLU A 19 10.03 3.84 4.35
CA GLU A 19 9.07 4.36 5.34
C GLU A 19 7.72 3.59 5.35
N VAL A 20 7.50 2.68 4.39
CA VAL A 20 6.26 1.89 4.34
C VAL A 20 6.44 0.66 5.22
N GLY A 21 5.70 0.64 6.33
CA GLY A 21 5.55 -0.52 7.22
C GLY A 21 4.11 -1.06 7.25
N ASP A 22 3.88 -2.04 8.12
CA ASP A 22 2.60 -2.76 8.24
C ASP A 22 1.39 -1.85 8.44
N VAL A 23 1.58 -0.75 9.19
CA VAL A 23 0.53 0.26 9.42
C VAL A 23 0.14 0.98 8.13
N GLY A 24 1.12 1.28 7.27
CA GLY A 24 0.92 1.92 5.98
C GLY A 24 0.15 1.00 5.02
N VAL A 25 0.56 -0.27 4.94
CA VAL A 25 -0.11 -1.30 4.14
C VAL A 25 -1.54 -1.53 4.64
N THR A 26 -1.75 -1.63 5.95
CA THR A 26 -3.08 -1.81 6.54
C THR A 26 -4.00 -0.62 6.25
N SER A 27 -3.46 0.59 6.28
CA SER A 27 -4.20 1.81 5.94
C SER A 27 -4.57 1.85 4.45
N LEU A 28 -3.67 1.37 3.58
CA LEU A 28 -3.92 1.21 2.15
C LEU A 28 -5.00 0.17 1.85
N ALA A 29 -4.92 -1.01 2.47
CA ALA A 29 -5.93 -2.06 2.32
C ALA A 29 -7.32 -1.59 2.78
N ARG A 30 -7.39 -0.73 3.81
CA ARG A 30 -8.65 -0.15 4.29
C ARG A 30 -9.21 0.93 3.38
N GLY A 31 -8.36 1.73 2.74
CA GLY A 31 -8.80 2.85 1.89
C GLY A 31 -8.93 2.53 0.40
N CYS A 32 -8.32 1.44 -0.06
CA CYS A 32 -8.35 0.97 -1.44
C CYS A 32 -8.97 -0.43 -1.51
N PRO A 33 -10.31 -0.57 -1.41
CA PRO A 33 -10.97 -1.89 -1.36
C PRO A 33 -10.80 -2.72 -2.64
N ASP A 34 -10.57 -2.07 -3.79
CA ASP A 34 -10.35 -2.73 -5.09
C ASP A 34 -8.87 -3.01 -5.41
N LEU A 35 -7.96 -2.83 -4.44
CA LEU A 35 -6.54 -3.10 -4.63
C LEU A 35 -6.29 -4.60 -4.81
N ARG A 36 -5.75 -4.97 -5.97
CA ARG A 36 -5.48 -6.37 -6.37
C ARG A 36 -3.99 -6.68 -6.44
N ALA A 37 -3.17 -5.68 -6.75
CA ALA A 37 -1.73 -5.81 -6.86
C ALA A 37 -1.05 -4.73 -6.01
N LEU A 38 -0.14 -5.15 -5.14
CA LEU A 38 0.66 -4.26 -4.31
C LEU A 38 2.11 -4.75 -4.37
N ASP A 39 3.00 -3.93 -4.94
CA ASP A 39 4.43 -4.19 -4.95
C ASP A 39 5.08 -3.51 -3.75
N LEU A 40 5.79 -4.30 -2.95
CA LEU A 40 6.50 -3.90 -1.73
C LEU A 40 7.96 -4.34 -1.78
N CYS A 41 8.48 -4.63 -2.97
CA CYS A 41 9.85 -5.11 -3.14
C CYS A 41 10.85 -4.11 -2.53
N GLY A 42 11.68 -4.55 -1.59
CA GLY A 42 12.66 -3.68 -0.93
C GLY A 42 12.11 -2.83 0.22
N CYS A 43 10.83 -2.98 0.60
CA CYS A 43 10.31 -2.42 1.85
C CYS A 43 10.80 -3.26 3.03
N VAL A 44 11.73 -2.71 3.82
CA VAL A 44 12.37 -3.42 4.94
C VAL A 44 11.61 -3.35 6.26
N LEU A 45 10.58 -2.50 6.35
CA LEU A 45 9.77 -2.28 7.56
C LEU A 45 8.44 -3.06 7.58
N ILE A 46 8.24 -3.98 6.64
CA ILE A 46 7.04 -4.81 6.54
C ILE A 46 7.39 -6.19 7.07
N THR A 47 6.66 -6.68 8.07
CA THR A 47 7.00 -7.88 8.85
C THR A 47 5.87 -8.89 8.96
#